data_AF-A0A660YUM1-F1
#
_entry.id   AF-A0A660YUM1-F1
#
_cell.length_a   1.000
_cell.length_b   1.000
_cell.length_c   1.000
_cell.angle_alpha   90.00
_cell.angle_beta   90.00
_cell.angle_gamma   90.00
#
_symmetry.space_group_name_H-M   'P 1'
#
loop_
_entity.id
_entity.type
_entity.pdbx_description
1 polymer ?
#
loop_
_entity_poly.entity_id
_entity_poly.type
_entity_poly.pdbx_seq_one_letter_code
_entity_poly.pdbx_strand_id
1 'polypeptide(L)' 'MPEIMLEQLLMAGAHFGHLTRKWNPKMKPYIFMER' A
#
# COMPACT_ATOMS: atom_id res chain seq x y z
N MET A 1 -22.03 -0.08 -2.21
CA MET A 1 -20.55 -0.18 -2.32
C MET A 1 -20.17 -1.57 -1.85
N PRO A 2 -19.22 -2.27 -2.51
CA PRO A 2 -18.75 -3.55 -2.00
C PRO A 2 -18.01 -3.34 -0.68
N GLU A 3 -18.32 -4.15 0.34
CA GLU A 3 -17.54 -4.20 1.57
C GLU A 3 -16.29 -5.06 1.30
N ILE A 4 -15.12 -4.43 1.29
CA ILE A 4 -13.84 -5.11 1.07
C ILE A 4 -13.14 -5.27 2.41
N MET A 5 -12.77 -6.51 2.75
CA MET A 5 -12.02 -6.82 3.97
C MET A 5 -10.53 -6.56 3.75
N LEU A 6 -9.83 -6.05 4.78
CA LEU A 6 -8.38 -5.83 4.74
C LEU A 6 -7.62 -7.12 4.37
N GLU A 7 -8.03 -8.25 4.92
CA GLU A 7 -7.41 -9.56 4.68
C GLU A 7 -7.43 -9.94 3.18
N GLN A 8 -8.50 -9.62 2.47
CA GLN A 8 -8.60 -9.87 1.02
C GLN A 8 -7.60 -9.03 0.23
N LEU A 9 -7.40 -7.76 0.61
CA LEU A 9 -6.41 -6.87 -0.02
C LEU A 9 -4.98 -7.31 0.27
N LEU A 10 -4.73 -7.82 1.47
CA LEU A 10 -3.44 -8.39 1.84
C LEU A 10 -3.12 -9.63 1.02
N MET A 11 -4.07 -10.57 0.90
CA MET A 11 -3.91 -11.77 0.08
C MET A 11 -3.71 -11.45 -1.42
N ALA A 12 -4.36 -10.41 -1.92
CA ALA A 12 -4.18 -9.93 -3.29
C ALA A 12 -2.85 -9.17 -3.53
N GLY A 13 -2.07 -8.88 -2.48
CA GLY A 13 -0.80 -8.16 -2.59
C GLY A 13 -0.93 -6.64 -2.75
N ALA A 14 -2.08 -6.05 -2.44
CA ALA A 14 -2.34 -4.61 -2.61
C ALA A 14 -1.49 -3.70 -1.69
N HIS A 15 -0.80 -4.27 -0.71
CA HIS A 15 0.09 -3.57 0.21
C HIS A 15 1.51 -3.37 -0.33
N PHE A 16 1.86 -4.00 -1.47
CA PHE A 16 3.17 -3.80 -2.09
C PHE A 16 3.21 -2.48 -2.86
N GLY A 17 4.23 -1.66 -2.56
CA GLY A 17 4.48 -0.40 -3.23
C GLY A 17 5.63 -0.44 -4.22
N HIS A 18 6.00 0.73 -4.73
CA HIS A 18 7.21 0.92 -5.52
C HIS A 18 8.46 1.02 -4.63
N LEU A 19 9.65 1.01 -5.23
CA LEU A 19 10.91 1.32 -4.55
C LEU A 19 10.94 2.79 -4.08
N THR A 20 11.59 3.06 -2.95
CA THR A 20 11.68 4.39 -2.30
C THR A 20 12.11 5.51 -3.23
N ARG A 21 13.06 5.24 -4.14
CA ARG A 21 13.54 6.23 -5.14
C ARG A 21 12.47 6.70 -6.14
N LYS A 22 11.38 5.95 -6.28
CA LYS A 22 10.27 6.23 -7.22
C LYS A 22 9.05 6.84 -6.51
N TRP A 23 9.12 7.04 -5.20
CA TRP A 23 7.97 7.53 -4.44
C TRP A 23 7.71 9.00 -4.73
N ASN A 24 6.41 9.33 -4.81
CA ASN A 24 5.99 10.71 -4.69
C ASN A 24 6.02 11.11 -3.20
N PRO A 25 6.74 12.18 -2.79
CA PRO A 25 6.83 12.61 -1.39
C PRO A 25 5.47 12.83 -0.71
N LYS A 26 4.42 13.18 -1.48
CA LYS A 26 3.06 13.36 -0.95
C LYS A 26 2.43 12.06 -0.44
N MET A 27 2.96 10.90 -0.80
CA MET A 27 2.44 9.60 -0.36
C MET A 27 2.96 9.19 1.02
N LYS A 28 3.93 9.91 1.60
CA LYS A 28 4.55 9.60 2.91
C LYS A 28 3.54 9.30 4.04
N PRO A 29 2.41 10.04 4.19
CA PRO A 29 1.44 9.77 5.25
C PRO A 29 0.69 8.42 5.11
N TYR A 30 0.69 7.81 3.93
CA TYR A 30 -0.05 6.58 3.63
C TYR A 30 0.86 5.33 3.58
N ILE A 31 2.18 5.51 3.72
CA ILE A 31 3.15 4.42 3.66
C ILE A 31 3.49 3.99 5.08
N PHE A 32 3.18 2.73 5.41
CA PHE A 32 3.39 2.19 6.74
C PHE A 32 4.86 1.85 7.02
N MET A 33 5.51 1.09 6.14
CA MET A 33 6.91 0.71 6.26
C MET A 33 7.52 0.39 4.88
N GLU A 34 8.84 0.43 4.78
CA GLU A 34 9.63 -0.11 3.66
C GLU A 34 10.46 -1.32 4.12
N ARG A 35 10.62 -2.30 3.25
CA ARG A 35 11.52 -3.46 3.42
C ARG A 35 12.27 -3.73 2.12
#